data_AF-A0A238FQC2-F1
#
_entry.id   AF-A0A238FQC2-F1
#
_cell.length_a   1.000
_cell.length_b   1.000
_cell.length_c   1.000
_cell.angle_alpha   90.00
_cell.angle_beta   90.00
_cell.angle_gamma   90.00
#
_symmetry.space_group_name_H-M   'P 1'
#
loop_
_entity.id
_entity.type
_entity.pdbx_description
1 polymer ?
#
loop_
_entity_poly.entity_id
_entity_poly.type
_entity_poly.pdbx_seq_one_letter_code
_entity_poly.pdbx_strand_id
1 'polypeptide(L)'
;MSTVSSKPTKSYHYLAYGADLHPKLLSARLGPIKPLSSTPVIVPSAFLSFDVQGIPFSSPACTNAIIQGVNDVGWTVKLSKSRPIRSNMTSAEKEKDEEYREWIWRRCCPGLDYTGLLPPRLEGVAFELTEADFRSIVLDFSQPTSSSSSAKTHKDTSRSEAAWPSIPIECQTFTPGDSSKTTGILTAYIPIAPLTITRRPNLQPSNEYVRLVILGAFGSLLSQPYLGHLVLLRPYLPMATIGKRIGRFMINLVMIPPFLCVHMPLYIMGFGFRQTFVARNTDRLVSKLVGKAKGALSWFTGSGWWNESELQGEAKIILDDKGKVVPQSL
;
A
#
# COMPACT_ATOMS: atom_id res chain seq x y z
N MET A 1 -43.87 26.15 18.52
CA MET A 1 -42.98 24.96 18.54
C MET A 1 -42.96 24.38 17.14
N SER A 2 -42.01 24.83 16.32
CA SER A 2 -41.90 24.41 14.92
C SER A 2 -40.91 23.25 14.85
N THR A 3 -41.43 22.04 14.63
CA THR A 3 -40.63 20.84 14.38
C THR A 3 -40.00 20.97 13.00
N VAL A 4 -38.75 21.43 12.97
CA VAL A 4 -37.91 21.39 11.77
C VAL A 4 -37.66 19.91 11.46
N SER A 5 -38.39 19.39 10.47
CA SER A 5 -38.12 18.11 9.83
C SER A 5 -36.74 18.22 9.16
N SER A 6 -35.69 17.78 9.87
CA SER A 6 -34.35 17.70 9.31
C SER A 6 -34.34 16.59 8.27
N LYS A 7 -34.08 16.97 7.02
CA LYS A 7 -33.77 15.98 5.97
C LYS A 7 -32.62 15.11 6.46
N PRO A 8 -32.64 13.79 6.23
CA PRO A 8 -31.53 12.93 6.61
C PRO A 8 -30.26 13.42 5.91
N THR A 9 -29.28 13.86 6.69
CA THR A 9 -27.98 14.29 6.20
C THR A 9 -27.28 13.09 5.59
N LYS A 10 -26.90 13.16 4.31
CA LYS A 10 -26.16 12.09 3.64
C LYS A 10 -24.77 11.98 4.27
N SER A 11 -24.41 10.77 4.71
CA SER A 11 -23.07 10.41 5.16
C SER A 11 -22.43 9.40 4.21
N TYR A 12 -21.09 9.38 4.20
CA TYR A 12 -20.28 8.49 3.38
C TYR A 12 -19.19 7.87 4.25
N HIS A 13 -18.76 6.65 3.91
CA HIS A 13 -17.70 5.96 4.64
C HIS A 13 -16.38 6.04 3.88
N TYR A 14 -15.35 6.57 4.52
CA TYR A 14 -13.96 6.52 4.04
C TYR A 14 -13.24 5.34 4.69
N LEU A 15 -12.64 4.45 3.89
CA LEU A 15 -11.89 3.30 4.39
C LEU A 15 -10.41 3.65 4.54
N ALA A 16 -9.92 3.70 5.79
CA ALA A 16 -8.50 3.72 6.07
C ALA A 16 -7.97 2.29 6.29
N TYR A 17 -6.76 2.04 5.81
CA TYR A 17 -6.08 0.75 5.94
C TYR A 17 -4.56 0.94 5.95
N GLY A 18 -3.81 -0.09 6.32
CA GLY A 18 -2.36 -0.04 6.30
C GLY A 18 -1.81 1.07 7.21
N ALA A 19 -0.92 1.91 6.66
CA ALA A 19 -0.28 2.97 7.44
C ALA A 19 -1.24 4.13 7.78
N ASP A 20 -2.31 4.32 7.00
CA ASP A 20 -3.31 5.37 7.22
C ASP A 20 -4.13 5.14 8.50
N LEU A 21 -4.03 3.96 9.13
CA LEU A 21 -4.62 3.70 10.45
C LEU A 21 -3.85 4.35 11.60
N HIS A 22 -2.57 4.71 11.40
CA HIS A 22 -1.78 5.32 12.45
C HIS A 22 -2.26 6.76 12.71
N PRO A 23 -2.54 7.18 13.97
CA PRO A 23 -3.18 8.48 14.26
C PRO A 23 -2.50 9.69 13.61
N LYS A 24 -1.17 9.72 13.60
CA LYS A 24 -0.39 10.80 12.95
C LYS A 24 -0.61 10.89 11.43
N LEU A 25 -0.72 9.74 10.76
CA LEU A 25 -0.94 9.69 9.31
C LEU A 25 -2.40 9.92 8.98
N LEU A 26 -3.31 9.37 9.79
CA LEU A 26 -4.75 9.63 9.69
C LEU A 26 -5.06 11.13 9.85
N SER A 27 -4.49 11.81 10.85
CA SER A 27 -4.69 13.25 11.03
C SER A 27 -4.09 14.07 9.88
N ALA A 28 -2.95 13.63 9.33
CA ALA A 28 -2.40 14.26 8.13
C ALA A 28 -3.30 14.06 6.91
N ARG A 29 -4.02 12.92 6.84
CA ARG A 29 -4.94 12.58 5.76
C ARG A 29 -6.26 13.34 5.84
N LEU A 30 -6.87 13.36 7.03
CA LEU A 30 -8.17 13.97 7.29
C LEU A 30 -8.05 15.48 7.53
N GLY A 31 -6.85 15.98 7.85
CA GLY A 31 -6.62 17.38 8.21
C GLY A 31 -7.47 17.77 9.44
N PRO A 32 -8.32 18.81 9.34
CA PRO A 32 -9.18 19.25 10.45
C PRO A 32 -10.46 18.42 10.62
N ILE A 33 -10.74 17.47 9.72
CA ILE A 33 -12.00 16.71 9.68
C ILE A 33 -12.08 15.76 10.88
N LYS A 34 -13.22 15.79 11.58
CA LYS A 34 -13.54 14.84 12.65
C LYS A 34 -14.58 13.84 12.16
N PRO A 35 -14.25 12.54 12.09
CA PRO A 35 -15.23 11.52 11.76
C PRO A 35 -16.41 11.48 12.72
N LEU A 36 -17.60 11.21 12.20
CA LEU A 36 -18.83 11.03 12.97
C LEU A 36 -18.80 9.72 13.76
N SER A 37 -18.32 8.66 13.12
CA SER A 37 -18.15 7.34 13.71
C SER A 37 -16.98 6.60 13.04
N SER A 38 -16.48 5.56 13.69
CA SER A 38 -15.40 4.70 13.18
C SER A 38 -15.72 3.25 13.48
N THR A 39 -15.77 2.42 12.44
CA THR A 39 -16.15 1.00 12.58
C THR A 39 -15.09 0.11 11.95
N PRO A 40 -14.57 -0.91 12.66
CA PRO A 40 -13.65 -1.87 12.06
C PRO A 40 -14.38 -2.72 11.02
N VAL A 41 -13.73 -2.92 9.88
CA VAL A 41 -14.30 -3.63 8.74
C VAL A 41 -13.30 -4.56 8.09
N ILE A 42 -13.81 -5.66 7.57
CA ILE A 42 -13.09 -6.57 6.67
C ILE A 42 -13.62 -6.37 5.26
N VAL A 43 -12.72 -6.41 4.28
CA VAL A 43 -13.04 -6.26 2.86
C VAL A 43 -12.79 -7.60 2.17
N PRO A 44 -13.84 -8.43 1.96
CA PRO A 44 -13.67 -9.79 1.46
C PRO A 44 -13.03 -9.87 0.08
N SER A 45 -13.17 -8.82 -0.74
CA SER A 45 -12.64 -8.75 -2.11
C SER A 45 -11.28 -8.05 -2.20
N ALA A 46 -10.62 -7.75 -1.09
CA ALA A 46 -9.34 -7.03 -1.11
C ALA A 46 -8.26 -7.66 -0.22
N PHE A 47 -7.00 -7.33 -0.52
CA PHE A 47 -5.82 -7.72 0.23
C PHE A 47 -4.91 -6.51 0.46
N LEU A 48 -4.26 -6.45 1.62
CA LEU A 48 -3.20 -5.47 1.87
C LEU A 48 -1.96 -5.83 1.05
N SER A 49 -1.44 -4.88 0.27
CA SER A 49 -0.22 -5.07 -0.53
C SER A 49 0.85 -4.04 -0.20
N PHE A 50 2.09 -4.43 -0.49
CA PHE A 50 3.28 -3.58 -0.43
C PHE A 50 3.93 -3.53 -1.82
N ASP A 51 3.12 -3.29 -2.85
CA ASP A 51 3.56 -3.34 -4.24
C ASP A 51 3.86 -1.97 -4.85
N VAL A 52 3.57 -0.88 -4.13
CA VAL A 52 3.86 0.49 -4.56
C VAL A 52 5.31 0.85 -4.22
N GLN A 53 6.06 1.21 -5.26
CA GLN A 53 7.47 1.53 -5.16
C GLN A 53 7.71 2.90 -4.48
N GLY A 54 8.48 2.89 -3.38
CA GLY A 54 8.89 4.09 -2.66
C GLY A 54 10.31 4.57 -3.00
N ILE A 55 11.10 4.96 -2.00
CA ILE A 55 12.48 5.42 -2.16
C ILE A 55 13.43 4.25 -1.83
N PRO A 56 14.33 3.87 -2.76
CA PRO A 56 15.26 2.76 -2.52
C PRO A 56 16.18 3.05 -1.33
N PHE A 57 16.56 2.00 -0.61
CA PHE A 57 17.43 2.03 0.57
C PHE A 57 16.89 2.82 1.79
N SER A 58 15.69 3.41 1.71
CA SER A 58 15.09 4.19 2.79
C SER A 58 13.69 3.68 3.15
N SER A 59 12.72 3.90 2.27
CA SER A 59 11.32 3.44 2.42
C SER A 59 10.89 2.79 1.11
N PRO A 60 11.26 1.52 0.87
CA PRO A 60 11.23 0.97 -0.48
C PRO A 60 9.85 0.60 -0.98
N ALA A 61 8.91 0.34 -0.07
CA ALA A 61 7.54 -0.01 -0.39
C ALA A 61 6.57 0.76 0.49
N CYS A 62 5.42 1.10 -0.08
CA CYS A 62 4.28 1.69 0.64
C CYS A 62 3.09 0.73 0.59
N THR A 63 2.17 0.87 1.55
CA THR A 63 0.91 0.12 1.56
C THR A 63 0.01 0.53 0.39
N ASN A 64 -0.72 -0.44 -0.13
CA ASN A 64 -1.76 -0.31 -1.14
C ASN A 64 -2.78 -1.44 -0.92
N ALA A 65 -3.88 -1.42 -1.67
CA ALA A 65 -4.86 -2.49 -1.66
C ALA A 65 -4.94 -3.14 -3.04
N ILE A 66 -4.86 -4.47 -3.09
CA ILE A 66 -5.23 -5.25 -4.28
C ILE A 66 -6.71 -5.58 -4.15
N ILE A 67 -7.53 -5.10 -5.07
CA ILE A 67 -8.96 -5.35 -5.12
C ILE A 67 -9.26 -6.25 -6.31
N GLN A 68 -9.92 -7.36 -6.01
CA GLN A 68 -10.31 -8.35 -6.99
C GLN A 68 -11.28 -7.75 -8.01
N GLY A 69 -10.98 -7.92 -9.29
CA GLY A 69 -11.74 -7.38 -10.42
C GLY A 69 -11.39 -5.96 -10.81
N VAL A 70 -10.55 -5.26 -10.05
CA VAL A 70 -10.29 -3.84 -10.24
C VAL A 70 -8.87 -3.58 -10.68
N ASN A 71 -7.89 -3.98 -9.86
CA ASN A 71 -6.48 -3.73 -10.12
C ASN A 71 -5.65 -5.02 -10.22
N ASP A 72 -6.33 -6.15 -10.27
CA ASP A 72 -5.82 -7.47 -10.65
C ASP A 72 -6.28 -7.88 -12.06
N VAL A 73 -6.70 -6.92 -12.91
CA VAL A 73 -7.34 -7.13 -14.23
C VAL A 73 -6.60 -8.08 -15.18
N GLY A 74 -5.28 -8.25 -15.04
CA GLY A 74 -4.52 -9.27 -15.78
C GLY A 74 -4.88 -10.73 -15.43
N TRP A 75 -5.51 -10.93 -14.26
CA TRP A 75 -5.97 -12.20 -13.73
C TRP A 75 -7.50 -12.35 -13.82
N THR A 76 -8.27 -11.29 -13.57
CA THR A 76 -9.74 -11.38 -13.52
C THR A 76 -10.44 -11.55 -14.86
N VAL A 77 -9.80 -11.17 -15.99
CA VAL A 77 -10.30 -11.53 -17.33
C VAL A 77 -10.33 -13.05 -17.55
N LYS A 78 -9.60 -13.84 -16.73
CA LYS A 78 -9.58 -15.31 -16.80
C LYS A 78 -10.45 -16.01 -15.75
N LEU A 79 -11.00 -15.28 -14.76
CA LEU A 79 -11.79 -15.84 -13.65
C LEU A 79 -13.30 -15.58 -13.74
N SER A 80 -13.78 -14.75 -14.69
CA SER A 80 -15.18 -14.28 -14.77
C SER A 80 -16.24 -15.33 -15.13
N LYS A 81 -15.90 -16.63 -15.20
CA LYS A 81 -16.91 -17.68 -15.09
C LYS A 81 -17.08 -18.01 -13.61
N SER A 82 -18.07 -17.36 -13.01
CA SER A 82 -18.71 -17.68 -11.73
C SER A 82 -18.36 -19.09 -11.22
N ARG A 83 -17.62 -19.18 -10.11
CA ARG A 83 -17.38 -20.48 -9.47
C ARG A 83 -18.21 -20.64 -8.21
N PRO A 84 -19.28 -21.46 -8.25
CA PRO A 84 -19.72 -22.14 -7.04
C PRO A 84 -18.59 -23.06 -6.56
N ILE A 85 -18.54 -23.27 -5.25
CA ILE A 85 -17.68 -24.25 -4.57
C ILE A 85 -17.87 -25.61 -5.27
N ARG A 86 -16.92 -26.03 -6.12
CA ARG A 86 -17.02 -27.29 -6.87
C ARG A 86 -15.70 -28.04 -6.90
N SER A 87 -15.77 -29.27 -6.44
CA SER A 87 -14.71 -30.28 -6.25
C SER A 87 -13.99 -30.76 -7.52
N ASN A 88 -14.33 -30.26 -8.72
CA ASN A 88 -13.84 -30.79 -9.99
C ASN A 88 -13.17 -29.69 -10.82
N MET A 89 -11.97 -29.28 -10.39
CA MET A 89 -11.14 -28.29 -11.08
C MET A 89 -10.13 -29.02 -11.97
N THR A 90 -10.03 -28.62 -13.24
CA THR A 90 -9.04 -29.20 -14.17
C THR A 90 -7.61 -28.85 -13.74
N SER A 91 -6.62 -29.64 -14.15
CA SER A 91 -5.20 -29.39 -13.79
C SER A 91 -4.73 -28.00 -14.22
N ALA A 92 -5.13 -27.54 -15.42
CA ALA A 92 -4.80 -26.21 -15.93
C ALA A 92 -5.48 -25.07 -15.15
N GLU A 93 -6.64 -25.33 -14.54
CA GLU A 93 -7.30 -24.34 -13.67
C GLU A 93 -6.64 -24.28 -12.29
N LYS A 94 -6.18 -25.43 -11.76
CA LYS A 94 -5.42 -25.49 -10.51
C LYS A 94 -4.10 -24.74 -10.61
N GLU A 95 -3.37 -24.94 -11.69
CA GLU A 95 -2.12 -24.24 -11.97
C GLU A 95 -2.33 -22.72 -12.02
N LYS A 96 -3.35 -22.23 -12.74
CA LYS A 96 -3.69 -20.79 -12.78
C LYS A 96 -4.10 -20.22 -11.42
N ASP A 97 -4.80 -20.99 -10.60
CA ASP A 97 -5.16 -20.57 -9.24
C ASP A 97 -3.92 -20.47 -8.36
N GLU A 98 -3.00 -21.42 -8.46
CA GLU A 98 -1.73 -21.41 -7.76
C GLU A 98 -0.85 -20.22 -8.19
N GLU A 99 -0.73 -19.97 -9.50
CA GLU A 99 -0.02 -18.80 -10.01
C GLU A 99 -0.63 -17.48 -9.51
N TYR A 100 -1.96 -17.38 -9.46
CA TYR A 100 -2.64 -16.20 -8.93
C TYR A 100 -2.37 -16.02 -7.43
N ARG A 101 -2.45 -17.11 -6.65
CA ARG A 101 -2.15 -17.10 -5.21
C ARG A 101 -0.71 -16.68 -4.96
N GLU A 102 0.24 -17.19 -5.74
CA GLU A 102 1.64 -16.79 -5.64
C GLU A 102 1.82 -15.31 -6.06
N TRP A 103 1.12 -14.86 -7.10
CA TRP A 103 1.15 -13.47 -7.55
C TRP A 103 0.64 -12.50 -6.48
N ILE A 104 -0.43 -12.85 -5.77
CA ILE A 104 -0.95 -12.11 -4.62
C ILE A 104 0.07 -12.17 -3.47
N TRP A 105 0.55 -13.37 -3.12
CA TRP A 105 1.46 -13.59 -2.00
C TRP A 105 2.71 -12.73 -2.09
N ARG A 106 3.36 -12.71 -3.26
CA ARG A 106 4.57 -11.91 -3.53
C ARG A 106 4.37 -10.41 -3.33
N ARG A 107 3.13 -9.91 -3.30
CA ARG A 107 2.80 -8.48 -3.09
C ARG A 107 2.29 -8.20 -1.68
N CYS A 108 1.66 -9.18 -1.04
CA CYS A 108 1.01 -9.02 0.26
C CYS A 108 1.88 -9.48 1.44
N CYS A 109 2.81 -10.40 1.19
CA CYS A 109 3.61 -11.07 2.22
C CYS A 109 5.11 -10.79 2.04
N PRO A 110 5.55 -9.52 2.17
CA PRO A 110 6.94 -9.15 1.95
C PRO A 110 7.92 -9.97 2.81
N GLY A 111 8.87 -10.62 2.12
CA GLY A 111 9.94 -11.42 2.74
C GLY A 111 9.49 -12.73 3.38
N LEU A 112 8.29 -13.22 3.06
CA LEU A 112 7.83 -14.55 3.46
C LEU A 112 7.80 -15.50 2.27
N ASP A 113 8.23 -16.73 2.50
CA ASP A 113 8.16 -17.79 1.50
C ASP A 113 6.70 -18.14 1.18
N TYR A 114 6.44 -18.51 -0.07
CA TYR A 114 5.10 -18.85 -0.51
C TYR A 114 4.61 -20.13 0.18
N THR A 115 3.48 -20.02 0.89
CA THR A 115 2.91 -21.12 1.69
C THR A 115 1.86 -21.93 0.94
N GLY A 116 1.57 -21.60 -0.32
CA GLY A 116 0.41 -22.15 -1.03
C GLY A 116 -0.91 -21.51 -0.64
N LEU A 117 -0.99 -20.69 0.42
CA LEU A 117 -2.23 -20.04 0.89
C LEU A 117 -2.37 -18.60 0.37
N LEU A 118 -3.60 -18.08 0.37
CA LEU A 118 -3.83 -16.65 0.20
C LEU A 118 -3.51 -15.91 1.50
N PRO A 119 -3.03 -14.66 1.42
CA PRO A 119 -2.93 -13.79 2.60
C PRO A 119 -4.32 -13.52 3.19
N PRO A 120 -4.39 -13.05 4.45
CA PRO A 120 -5.65 -12.65 5.04
C PRO A 120 -6.28 -11.49 4.24
N ARG A 121 -7.61 -11.42 4.27
CA ARG A 121 -8.36 -10.33 3.64
C ARG A 121 -8.01 -9.00 4.30
N LEU A 122 -8.15 -7.93 3.54
CA LEU A 122 -7.86 -6.58 4.01
C LEU A 122 -8.79 -6.22 5.17
N GLU A 123 -8.20 -5.86 6.30
CA GLU A 123 -8.92 -5.24 7.42
C GLU A 123 -8.52 -3.77 7.54
N GLY A 124 -9.47 -2.94 7.96
CA GLY A 124 -9.30 -1.51 8.12
C GLY A 124 -10.42 -0.90 8.96
N VAL A 125 -10.52 0.42 8.92
CA VAL A 125 -11.55 1.18 9.65
C VAL A 125 -12.32 2.05 8.68
N ALA A 126 -13.64 1.88 8.66
CA ALA A 126 -14.56 2.74 7.95
C ALA A 126 -14.91 3.94 8.84
N PHE A 127 -14.49 5.13 8.42
CA PHE A 127 -14.81 6.40 9.06
C PHE A 127 -16.04 7.01 8.39
N GLU A 128 -17.08 7.25 9.16
CA GLU A 128 -18.28 7.94 8.68
C GLU A 128 -18.03 9.45 8.65
N LEU A 129 -18.29 10.06 7.50
CA LEU A 129 -18.03 11.46 7.22
C LEU A 129 -19.27 12.14 6.66
N THR A 130 -19.38 13.45 6.86
CA THR A 130 -20.39 14.25 6.18
C THR A 130 -20.10 14.31 4.68
N GLU A 131 -21.12 14.58 3.86
CA GLU A 131 -20.94 14.75 2.40
C GLU A 131 -19.91 15.83 2.04
N ALA A 132 -19.83 16.92 2.82
CA ALA A 132 -18.88 18.00 2.60
C ALA A 132 -17.44 17.54 2.90
N ASP A 133 -17.24 16.88 4.04
CA ASP A 133 -15.93 16.37 4.45
C ASP A 133 -15.44 15.28 3.49
N PHE A 134 -16.33 14.35 3.14
CA PHE A 134 -16.03 13.29 2.18
C PHE A 134 -15.61 13.86 0.82
N ARG A 135 -16.32 14.89 0.33
CA ARG A 135 -15.93 15.59 -0.90
C ARG A 135 -14.57 16.25 -0.78
N SER A 136 -14.25 16.90 0.33
CA SER A 136 -12.92 17.52 0.47
C SER A 136 -11.80 16.48 0.38
N ILE A 137 -11.97 15.32 1.01
CA ILE A 137 -11.01 14.22 0.94
C ILE A 137 -10.92 13.64 -0.48
N VAL A 138 -12.05 13.27 -1.09
CA VAL A 138 -12.08 12.68 -2.44
C VAL A 138 -11.62 13.67 -3.51
N LEU A 139 -11.94 14.96 -3.37
CA LEU A 139 -11.46 15.97 -4.30
C LEU A 139 -9.95 16.11 -4.23
N ASP A 140 -9.37 16.08 -3.03
CA ASP A 140 -7.91 16.07 -2.82
C ASP A 140 -7.26 14.84 -3.48
N PHE A 141 -7.95 13.70 -3.48
CA PHE A 141 -7.54 12.49 -4.20
C PHE A 141 -7.70 12.57 -5.73
N SER A 142 -8.75 13.25 -6.20
CA SER A 142 -9.20 13.25 -7.60
C SER A 142 -8.56 14.32 -8.47
N GLN A 143 -7.87 15.31 -7.89
CA GLN A 143 -7.16 16.29 -8.69
C GLN A 143 -5.93 15.65 -9.32
N PRO A 144 -5.86 15.55 -10.67
CA PRO A 144 -4.64 15.13 -11.31
C PRO A 144 -3.54 16.12 -10.93
N THR A 145 -2.34 15.61 -10.64
CA THR A 145 -1.11 16.42 -10.57
C THR A 145 -0.74 16.92 -11.98
N SER A 146 -1.62 17.65 -12.64
CA SER A 146 -1.41 18.33 -13.92
C SER A 146 -2.63 19.16 -14.28
N SER A 147 -2.52 20.47 -14.11
CA SER A 147 -3.20 21.40 -15.02
C SER A 147 -2.48 21.30 -16.38
N SER A 148 -2.91 20.37 -17.23
CA SER A 148 -2.56 20.36 -18.65
C SER A 148 -3.38 21.45 -19.37
N SER A 149 -2.99 22.70 -19.21
CA SER A 149 -3.44 23.78 -20.08
C SER A 149 -2.51 23.85 -21.29
N SER A 150 -2.76 23.02 -22.31
CA SER A 150 -2.45 23.42 -23.68
C SER A 150 -3.24 22.54 -24.65
N ALA A 151 -4.36 23.08 -25.11
CA ALA A 151 -5.00 22.62 -26.31
C ALA A 151 -4.06 22.86 -27.50
N LYS A 152 -3.66 21.77 -28.16
CA LYS A 152 -3.48 21.70 -29.62
C LYS A 152 -3.39 20.23 -30.03
N THR A 153 -4.55 19.75 -30.47
CA THR A 153 -4.80 18.77 -31.54
C THR A 153 -3.75 17.69 -31.76
N HIS A 154 -3.99 16.50 -31.21
CA HIS A 154 -3.83 15.24 -31.95
C HIS A 154 -4.74 14.17 -31.32
N LYS A 155 -5.58 13.56 -32.17
CA LYS A 155 -6.42 12.41 -31.85
C LYS A 155 -5.51 11.25 -31.43
N ASP A 156 -5.47 10.95 -30.14
CA ASP A 156 -5.28 9.61 -29.59
C ASP A 156 -5.65 9.65 -28.10
N THR A 157 -6.32 8.59 -27.64
CA THR A 157 -7.02 8.41 -26.38
C THR A 157 -6.12 8.63 -25.13
N SER A 158 -5.96 9.88 -24.69
CA SER A 158 -5.22 10.22 -23.46
C SER A 158 -6.16 10.26 -22.26
N ARG A 159 -6.24 9.12 -21.56
CA ARG A 159 -6.82 8.99 -20.21
C ARG A 159 -6.05 9.95 -19.28
N SER A 160 -6.75 10.89 -18.65
CA SER A 160 -6.19 11.82 -17.66
C SER A 160 -5.58 11.04 -16.48
N GLU A 161 -4.26 11.07 -16.35
CA GLU A 161 -3.45 10.34 -15.36
C GLU A 161 -3.21 11.19 -14.09
N ALA A 162 -3.07 10.51 -12.95
CA ALA A 162 -2.53 10.99 -11.66
C ALA A 162 -3.50 11.53 -10.59
N ALA A 163 -4.72 10.98 -10.51
CA ALA A 163 -5.54 11.00 -9.29
C ALA A 163 -5.48 9.63 -8.61
N TRP A 164 -5.52 9.57 -7.28
CA TRP A 164 -5.73 8.32 -6.53
C TRP A 164 -7.23 8.00 -6.58
N PRO A 165 -7.69 7.02 -7.39
CA PRO A 165 -9.11 6.73 -7.45
C PRO A 165 -9.62 6.22 -6.10
N SER A 166 -10.74 6.78 -5.65
CA SER A 166 -11.52 6.24 -4.55
C SER A 166 -12.61 5.33 -5.11
N ILE A 167 -12.59 4.05 -4.74
CA ILE A 167 -13.49 3.05 -5.30
C ILE A 167 -14.49 2.61 -4.22
N PRO A 168 -15.80 2.59 -4.52
CA PRO A 168 -16.78 2.05 -3.59
C PRO A 168 -16.58 0.53 -3.49
N ILE A 169 -16.48 0.01 -2.28
CA ILE A 169 -16.32 -1.40 -2.01
C ILE A 169 -17.24 -1.85 -0.87
N GLU A 170 -17.72 -3.08 -0.99
CA GLU A 170 -18.52 -3.72 0.04
C GLU A 170 -17.62 -4.22 1.17
N CYS A 171 -17.94 -3.78 2.39
CA CYS A 171 -17.22 -4.07 3.61
C CYS A 171 -18.16 -4.77 4.59
N GLN A 172 -17.62 -5.72 5.34
CA GLN A 172 -18.32 -6.38 6.43
C GLN A 172 -17.83 -5.78 7.76
N THR A 173 -18.74 -5.27 8.58
CA THR A 173 -18.42 -4.77 9.92
C THR A 173 -18.26 -5.94 10.88
N PHE A 174 -17.33 -5.85 11.81
CA PHE A 174 -17.11 -6.91 12.80
C PHE A 174 -16.94 -6.37 14.20
N THR A 175 -17.12 -7.23 15.21
CA THR A 175 -16.88 -6.82 16.60
C THR A 175 -15.40 -6.58 16.85
N PRO A 176 -14.97 -5.45 17.44
CA PRO A 176 -13.56 -5.14 17.65
C PRO A 176 -12.77 -6.32 18.22
N GLY A 177 -11.64 -6.67 17.57
CA GLY A 177 -10.77 -7.79 17.93
C GLY A 177 -11.15 -9.16 17.34
N ASP A 178 -12.35 -9.35 16.79
CA ASP A 178 -12.81 -10.64 16.26
C ASP A 178 -13.56 -10.48 14.93
N SER A 179 -12.88 -10.77 13.82
CA SER A 179 -13.45 -10.68 12.47
C SER A 179 -14.38 -11.83 12.09
N SER A 180 -14.46 -12.89 12.92
CA SER A 180 -15.39 -13.99 12.69
C SER A 180 -16.85 -13.61 13.01
N LYS A 181 -17.05 -12.58 13.84
CA LYS A 181 -18.36 -12.07 14.26
C LYS A 181 -18.74 -10.86 13.44
N THR A 182 -19.24 -11.11 12.23
CA THR A 182 -19.77 -10.07 11.35
C THR A 182 -21.10 -9.52 11.88
N THR A 183 -21.19 -8.20 12.04
CA THR A 183 -22.38 -7.51 12.57
C THR A 183 -23.26 -6.97 11.45
N GLY A 184 -22.67 -6.61 10.30
CA GLY A 184 -23.40 -6.01 9.19
C GLY A 184 -22.54 -5.76 7.97
N ILE A 185 -23.14 -5.13 6.97
CA ILE A 185 -22.50 -4.78 5.69
C ILE A 185 -22.63 -3.27 5.49
N LEU A 186 -21.55 -2.63 5.03
CA LEU A 186 -21.55 -1.23 4.61
C LEU A 186 -20.76 -1.06 3.33
N THR A 187 -21.02 0.03 2.60
CA THR A 187 -20.18 0.43 1.46
C THR A 187 -19.24 1.55 1.89
N ALA A 188 -17.94 1.35 1.69
CA ALA A 188 -16.92 2.37 1.96
C ALA A 188 -16.10 2.66 0.71
N TYR A 189 -15.50 3.85 0.68
CA TYR A 189 -14.62 4.27 -0.40
C TYR A 189 -13.18 4.06 0.00
N ILE A 190 -12.49 3.23 -0.78
CA ILE A 190 -11.09 2.90 -0.55
C ILE A 190 -10.19 3.66 -1.53
N PRO A 191 -9.18 4.42 -1.07
CA PRO A 191 -8.18 5.00 -1.94
C PRO A 191 -7.18 3.94 -2.40
N ILE A 192 -6.88 3.91 -3.70
CA ILE A 192 -5.95 2.92 -4.28
C ILE A 192 -4.93 3.65 -5.13
N ALA A 193 -3.70 3.12 -5.18
CA ALA A 193 -2.70 3.63 -6.08
C ALA A 193 -3.21 3.58 -7.54
N PRO A 194 -3.08 4.64 -8.35
CA PRO A 194 -3.43 4.57 -9.76
C PRO A 194 -2.60 3.51 -10.48
N LEU A 195 -3.13 2.96 -11.58
CA LEU A 195 -2.44 1.94 -12.39
C LEU A 195 -1.16 2.47 -13.05
N THR A 196 -1.00 3.78 -13.12
CA THR A 196 0.20 4.46 -13.65
C THR A 196 1.40 4.39 -12.70
N ILE A 197 1.16 4.17 -11.40
CA ILE A 197 2.24 4.00 -10.44
C ILE A 197 2.95 2.68 -10.68
N THR A 198 4.28 2.70 -10.60
CA THR A 198 5.10 1.50 -10.77
C THR A 198 4.81 0.53 -9.63
N ARG A 199 4.20 -0.61 -9.97
CA ARG A 199 3.93 -1.70 -9.05
C ARG A 199 4.88 -2.86 -9.28
N ARG A 200 5.46 -3.41 -8.22
CA ARG A 200 6.39 -4.53 -8.31
C ARG A 200 6.13 -5.57 -7.21
N PRO A 201 6.28 -6.87 -7.51
CA PRO A 201 6.29 -7.90 -6.49
C PRO A 201 7.57 -7.82 -5.64
N ASN A 202 7.55 -8.49 -4.49
CA ASN A 202 8.68 -8.71 -3.58
C ASN A 202 9.31 -7.43 -3.01
N LEU A 203 8.64 -6.29 -3.08
CA LEU A 203 9.12 -5.09 -2.39
C LEU A 203 8.93 -5.27 -0.88
N GLN A 204 9.88 -4.79 -0.09
CA GLN A 204 9.79 -4.83 1.36
C GLN A 204 9.63 -3.41 1.93
N PRO A 205 8.60 -3.16 2.76
CA PRO A 205 8.46 -1.90 3.48
C PRO A 205 9.60 -1.72 4.50
N SER A 206 9.92 -0.49 4.86
CA SER A 206 10.92 -0.24 5.92
C SER A 206 10.40 -0.70 7.29
N ASN A 207 11.32 -0.99 8.21
CA ASN A 207 10.97 -1.40 9.58
C ASN A 207 10.10 -0.33 10.29
N GLU A 208 10.44 0.94 10.15
CA GLU A 208 9.64 2.04 10.69
C GLU A 208 8.23 2.07 10.09
N TYR A 209 8.11 1.88 8.78
CA TYR A 209 6.82 1.88 8.10
C TYR A 209 5.95 0.69 8.53
N VAL A 210 6.52 -0.52 8.64
CA VAL A 210 5.80 -1.70 9.18
C VAL A 210 5.31 -1.44 10.61
N ARG A 211 6.14 -0.81 11.46
CA ARG A 211 5.72 -0.43 12.81
C ARG A 211 4.52 0.51 12.81
N LEU A 212 4.47 1.49 11.90
CA LEU A 212 3.30 2.38 11.78
C LEU A 212 2.03 1.60 11.43
N VAL A 213 2.12 0.65 10.49
CA VAL A 213 1.01 -0.23 10.11
C VAL A 213 0.53 -1.06 11.30
N ILE A 214 1.45 -1.73 12.00
CA ILE A 214 1.13 -2.58 13.17
C ILE A 214 0.51 -1.75 14.28
N LEU A 215 1.11 -0.61 14.64
CA LEU A 215 0.59 0.26 15.71
C LEU A 215 -0.78 0.85 15.36
N GLY A 216 -1.00 1.24 14.10
CA GLY A 216 -2.30 1.70 13.62
C GLY A 216 -3.36 0.61 13.67
N ALA A 217 -3.02 -0.61 13.23
CA ALA A 217 -3.90 -1.77 13.29
C ALA A 217 -4.26 -2.15 14.74
N PHE A 218 -3.27 -2.15 15.64
CA PHE A 218 -3.47 -2.45 17.06
C PHE A 218 -4.37 -1.41 17.74
N GLY A 219 -4.09 -0.11 17.52
CA GLY A 219 -4.89 0.98 18.07
C GLY A 219 -6.32 1.02 17.53
N SER A 220 -6.55 0.45 16.33
CA SER A 220 -7.86 0.35 15.68
C SER A 220 -8.63 -0.92 16.04
N LEU A 221 -8.10 -1.77 16.94
CA LEU A 221 -8.72 -3.02 17.38
C LEU A 221 -9.09 -3.96 16.22
N LEU A 222 -8.20 -4.08 15.22
CA LEU A 222 -8.33 -5.09 14.16
C LEU A 222 -8.24 -6.51 14.74
N SER A 223 -8.57 -7.52 13.94
CA SER A 223 -8.64 -8.90 14.43
C SER A 223 -7.26 -9.43 14.83
N GLN A 224 -7.24 -10.28 15.85
CA GLN A 224 -6.02 -10.97 16.29
C GLN A 224 -5.32 -11.78 15.18
N PRO A 225 -6.01 -12.57 14.32
CA PRO A 225 -5.32 -13.28 13.24
C PRO A 225 -4.71 -12.31 12.21
N TYR A 226 -5.36 -11.18 11.93
CA TYR A 226 -4.81 -10.18 11.03
C TYR A 226 -3.57 -9.49 11.62
N LEU A 227 -3.61 -9.12 12.91
CA LEU A 227 -2.45 -8.58 13.63
C LEU A 227 -1.29 -9.57 13.66
N GLY A 228 -1.58 -10.85 13.92
CA GLY A 228 -0.58 -11.92 13.87
C GLY A 228 0.11 -11.99 12.50
N HIS A 229 -0.66 -11.88 11.41
CA HIS A 229 -0.10 -11.81 10.07
C HIS A 229 0.81 -10.58 9.85
N LEU A 230 0.39 -9.40 10.29
CA LEU A 230 1.18 -8.17 10.13
C LEU A 230 2.53 -8.23 10.86
N VAL A 231 2.59 -8.89 12.02
CA VAL A 231 3.81 -9.09 12.80
C VAL A 231 4.79 -10.04 12.11
N LEU A 232 4.30 -10.98 11.30
CA LEU A 232 5.14 -11.92 10.56
C LEU A 232 5.85 -11.28 9.36
N LEU A 233 5.38 -10.13 8.87
CA LEU A 233 5.96 -9.47 7.70
C LEU A 233 7.43 -9.11 7.95
N ARG A 234 8.32 -9.41 6.99
CA ARG A 234 9.75 -9.11 7.12
C ARG A 234 10.07 -7.74 6.51
N PRO A 235 10.46 -6.74 7.33
CA PRO A 235 10.79 -5.43 6.82
C PRO A 235 12.16 -5.40 6.13
N TYR A 236 12.34 -4.42 5.25
CA TYR A 236 13.62 -4.08 4.65
C TYR A 236 14.61 -3.58 5.71
N LEU A 237 15.85 -4.07 5.65
CA LEU A 237 16.91 -3.77 6.60
C LEU A 237 18.03 -2.94 5.93
N PRO A 238 17.91 -1.61 5.89
CA PRO A 238 18.86 -0.74 5.19
C PRO A 238 20.27 -0.71 5.82
N MET A 239 20.39 -1.11 7.09
CA MET A 239 21.66 -1.05 7.84
C MET A 239 22.34 -2.41 7.99
N ALA A 240 21.77 -3.47 7.39
CA ALA A 240 22.26 -4.84 7.53
C ALA A 240 23.67 -5.03 6.96
N THR A 241 23.94 -4.47 5.78
CA THR A 241 25.25 -4.61 5.11
C THR A 241 25.90 -3.25 4.89
N ILE A 242 27.24 -3.24 4.84
CA ILE A 242 28.02 -2.04 4.50
C ILE A 242 27.62 -1.52 3.11
N GLY A 243 27.39 -2.42 2.16
CA GLY A 243 26.87 -2.09 0.83
C GLY A 243 25.56 -1.32 0.89
N LYS A 244 24.57 -1.79 1.66
CA LYS A 244 23.29 -1.07 1.81
C LYS A 244 23.44 0.29 2.49
N ARG A 245 24.36 0.42 3.46
CA ARG A 245 24.67 1.72 4.10
C ARG A 245 25.23 2.71 3.08
N ILE A 246 26.17 2.27 2.23
CA ILE A 246 26.73 3.10 1.16
C ILE A 246 25.65 3.46 0.13
N GLY A 247 24.83 2.50 -0.29
CA GLY A 247 23.71 2.73 -1.20
C GLY A 247 22.72 3.77 -0.65
N ARG A 248 22.36 3.66 0.64
CA ARG A 248 21.52 4.64 1.33
C ARG A 248 22.16 6.02 1.35
N PHE A 249 23.45 6.11 1.69
CA PHE A 249 24.16 7.38 1.71
C PHE A 249 24.18 8.05 0.33
N MET A 250 24.47 7.29 -0.74
CA MET A 250 24.49 7.81 -2.11
C MET A 250 23.12 8.28 -2.58
N ILE A 251 22.05 7.52 -2.33
CA ILE A 251 20.69 7.94 -2.69
C ILE A 251 20.28 9.20 -1.91
N ASN A 252 20.58 9.26 -0.61
CA ASN A 252 20.31 10.44 0.20
C ASN A 252 21.10 11.67 -0.30
N LEU A 253 22.35 11.49 -0.73
CA LEU A 253 23.16 12.56 -1.30
C LEU A 253 22.55 13.13 -2.59
N VAL A 254 21.89 12.30 -3.38
CA VAL A 254 21.20 12.73 -4.62
C VAL A 254 19.83 13.33 -4.34
N MET A 255 19.08 12.81 -3.36
CA MET A 255 17.69 13.19 -3.10
C MET A 255 17.53 14.40 -2.17
N ILE A 256 18.34 14.48 -1.09
CA ILE A 256 18.16 15.47 -0.03
C ILE A 256 18.47 16.91 -0.51
N PRO A 257 19.58 17.20 -1.22
CA PRO A 257 19.89 18.58 -1.60
C PRO A 257 18.82 19.21 -2.50
N PRO A 258 18.31 18.55 -3.57
CA PRO A 258 17.19 19.09 -4.35
C PRO A 258 15.93 19.29 -3.51
N PHE A 259 15.64 18.38 -2.58
CA PHE A 259 14.50 18.53 -1.69
C PHE A 259 14.62 19.78 -0.79
N LEU A 260 15.77 19.99 -0.17
CA LEU A 260 16.01 21.12 0.73
C LEU A 260 16.15 22.46 0.00
N CYS A 261 16.77 22.48 -1.17
CA CYS A 261 17.04 23.74 -1.89
C CYS A 261 15.89 24.17 -2.81
N VAL A 262 15.02 23.25 -3.23
CA VAL A 262 13.97 23.53 -4.22
C VAL A 262 12.58 23.25 -3.65
N HIS A 263 12.31 22.01 -3.24
CA HIS A 263 10.96 21.61 -2.82
C HIS A 263 10.53 22.25 -1.50
N MET A 264 11.42 22.31 -0.50
CA MET A 264 11.12 22.84 0.82
C MET A 264 10.85 24.36 0.82
N PRO A 265 11.64 25.21 0.12
CA PRO A 265 11.32 26.63 -0.02
C PRO A 265 10.02 26.88 -0.78
N LEU A 266 9.76 26.12 -1.86
CA LEU A 266 8.51 26.22 -2.61
C LEU A 266 7.30 25.92 -1.73
N TYR A 267 7.38 24.86 -0.93
CA TYR A 267 6.36 24.47 0.02
C TYR A 267 6.08 25.58 1.06
N ILE A 268 7.13 26.17 1.64
CA ILE A 268 7.00 27.30 2.57
C ILE A 268 6.35 28.52 1.91
N MET A 269 6.63 28.77 0.63
CA MET A 269 6.04 29.87 -0.14
C MET A 269 4.57 29.63 -0.54
N GLY A 270 3.93 28.55 -0.09
CA GLY A 270 2.51 28.26 -0.34
C GLY A 270 2.23 27.72 -1.74
N PHE A 271 3.26 27.57 -2.58
CA PHE A 271 3.20 26.64 -3.70
C PHE A 271 3.33 25.26 -3.08
N GLY A 272 2.23 24.54 -2.82
CA GLY A 272 2.32 23.17 -2.26
C GLY A 272 3.20 22.23 -3.13
N PHE A 273 3.02 20.91 -3.05
CA PHE A 273 3.65 19.99 -4.03
C PHE A 273 3.20 20.22 -5.51
N ARG A 274 2.58 21.37 -5.81
CA ARG A 274 2.40 21.95 -7.14
C ARG A 274 3.75 22.09 -7.82
N GLN A 275 4.01 21.14 -8.70
CA GLN A 275 5.16 21.06 -9.58
C GLN A 275 5.36 22.35 -10.40
N THR A 276 6.11 23.32 -9.87
CA THR A 276 6.66 24.42 -10.67
C THR A 276 7.54 23.83 -11.77
N PHE A 277 7.71 24.54 -12.88
CA PHE A 277 8.59 24.09 -13.97
C PHE A 277 10.00 23.71 -13.47
N VAL A 278 10.50 24.45 -12.48
CA VAL A 278 11.76 24.18 -11.77
C VAL A 278 11.71 22.82 -11.06
N ALA A 279 10.69 22.57 -10.23
CA ALA A 279 10.49 21.30 -9.53
C ALA A 279 10.40 20.10 -10.50
N ARG A 280 9.73 20.26 -11.65
CA ARG A 280 9.61 19.18 -12.67
C ARG A 280 10.95 18.81 -13.29
N ASN A 281 11.76 19.82 -13.61
CA ASN A 281 13.07 19.60 -14.21
C ASN A 281 14.04 19.01 -13.20
N THR A 282 13.99 19.44 -11.94
CA THR A 282 14.78 18.83 -10.87
C THR A 282 14.38 17.38 -10.63
N ASP A 283 13.09 17.05 -10.61
CA ASP A 283 12.61 15.67 -10.43
C ASP A 283 13.07 14.76 -11.56
N ARG A 284 13.01 15.22 -12.82
CA ARG A 284 13.53 14.49 -13.98
C ARG A 284 15.03 14.25 -13.90
N LEU A 285 15.79 15.25 -13.46
CA LEU A 285 17.24 15.13 -13.30
C LEU A 285 17.58 14.14 -12.18
N VAL A 286 16.94 14.27 -11.02
CA VAL A 286 17.09 13.38 -9.87
C VAL A 286 16.73 11.95 -10.23
N SER A 287 15.60 11.73 -10.92
CA SER A 287 15.19 10.42 -11.45
C SER A 287 16.30 9.76 -12.29
N LYS A 288 16.88 10.51 -13.24
CA LYS A 288 17.98 10.02 -14.08
C LYS A 288 19.23 9.70 -13.27
N LEU A 289 19.60 10.57 -12.32
CA LEU A 289 20.78 10.37 -11.46
C LEU A 289 20.60 9.15 -10.55
N VAL A 290 19.43 8.98 -9.95
CA VAL A 290 19.08 7.81 -9.14
C VAL A 290 19.13 6.53 -9.96
N GLY A 291 18.62 6.56 -11.20
CA GLY A 291 18.72 5.43 -12.13
C GLY A 291 20.17 5.05 -12.43
N LYS A 292 21.03 6.04 -12.73
CA LYS A 292 22.47 5.83 -12.99
C LYS A 292 23.21 5.32 -11.75
N ALA A 293 22.99 5.95 -10.59
CA ALA A 293 23.59 5.55 -9.33
C ALA A 293 23.19 4.11 -8.95
N LYS A 294 21.91 3.75 -9.11
CA LYS A 294 21.44 2.38 -8.91
C LYS A 294 22.14 1.40 -9.84
N GLY A 295 22.26 1.72 -11.13
CA GLY A 295 22.97 0.88 -12.09
C GLY A 295 24.42 0.63 -11.68
N ALA A 296 25.16 1.70 -11.38
CA ALA A 296 26.57 1.63 -11.01
C ALA A 296 26.84 0.93 -9.66
N LEU A 297 25.90 1.01 -8.71
CA LEU A 297 26.06 0.48 -7.36
C LEU A 297 25.39 -0.88 -7.13
N SER A 298 24.56 -1.36 -8.07
CA SER A 298 23.75 -2.57 -7.89
C SER A 298 24.56 -3.83 -7.59
N TRP A 299 25.73 -3.97 -8.21
CA TRP A 299 26.61 -5.15 -8.04
C TRP A 299 27.22 -5.27 -6.63
N PHE A 300 27.37 -4.17 -5.90
CA PHE A 300 27.98 -4.16 -4.56
C PHE A 300 26.98 -3.87 -3.43
N THR A 301 25.95 -3.07 -3.69
CA THR A 301 24.99 -2.62 -2.66
C THR A 301 23.78 -3.54 -2.49
N GLY A 302 23.63 -4.52 -3.40
CA GLY A 302 22.46 -5.39 -3.45
C GLY A 302 21.20 -4.66 -3.89
N SER A 303 20.04 -5.18 -3.52
CA SER A 303 18.77 -4.53 -3.82
C SER A 303 18.45 -3.42 -2.81
N GLY A 304 18.16 -2.23 -3.32
CA GLY A 304 17.58 -1.15 -2.51
C GLY A 304 16.10 -1.33 -2.16
N TRP A 305 15.48 -2.45 -2.55
CA TRP A 305 14.04 -2.68 -2.49
C TRP A 305 13.61 -3.85 -1.61
N TRP A 306 14.51 -4.82 -1.41
CA TRP A 306 14.26 -6.02 -0.62
C TRP A 306 15.58 -6.52 -0.02
N ASN A 307 15.45 -7.35 1.01
CA ASN A 307 16.58 -8.09 1.57
C ASN A 307 16.85 -9.34 0.75
N GLU A 308 18.13 -9.59 0.48
CA GLU A 308 18.65 -10.86 0.01
C GLU A 308 18.25 -11.98 0.99
N SER A 309 18.03 -13.20 0.49
CA SER A 309 17.56 -14.34 1.30
C SER A 309 18.46 -14.60 2.52
N GLU A 310 19.77 -14.48 2.34
CA GLU A 310 20.78 -14.62 3.40
C GLU A 310 20.55 -13.64 4.58
N LEU A 311 20.09 -12.42 4.30
CA LEU A 311 19.84 -11.40 5.34
C LEU A 311 18.51 -11.57 6.05
N GLN A 312 17.60 -12.36 5.49
CA GLN A 312 16.29 -12.59 6.11
C GLN A 312 16.38 -13.60 7.26
N GLY A 313 17.57 -14.19 7.46
CA GLY A 313 17.73 -15.38 8.27
C GLY A 313 16.89 -16.47 7.62
N GLU A 314 17.49 -17.30 6.77
CA GLU A 314 16.95 -18.65 6.67
C GLU A 314 17.00 -19.18 8.10
N ALA A 315 15.89 -19.15 8.83
CA ALA A 315 15.67 -20.10 9.91
C ALA A 315 15.53 -21.46 9.22
N LYS A 316 16.63 -21.93 8.62
CA LYS A 316 16.80 -23.30 8.23
C LYS A 316 16.76 -24.00 9.56
N ILE A 317 15.62 -24.61 9.87
CA ILE A 317 15.51 -25.51 11.00
C ILE A 317 16.43 -26.68 10.64
N ILE A 318 17.71 -26.54 11.00
CA ILE A 318 18.66 -27.62 10.91
C ILE A 318 18.28 -28.51 12.10
N LEU A 319 17.51 -29.54 11.76
CA LEU A 319 17.31 -30.66 12.65
C LEU A 319 18.63 -31.41 12.70
N ASP A 320 19.14 -31.67 13.90
CA ASP A 320 20.22 -32.63 14.05
C ASP A 320 19.73 -34.04 13.63
N ASP A 321 20.65 -35.01 13.53
CA ASP A 321 20.32 -36.41 13.22
C ASP A 321 19.34 -37.06 14.23
N LYS A 322 18.97 -36.35 15.30
CA LYS A 322 18.02 -36.74 16.35
C LYS A 322 16.74 -35.89 16.35
N GLY A 323 16.52 -35.05 15.34
CA GLY A 323 15.30 -34.24 15.18
C GLY A 323 15.22 -33.02 16.10
N LYS A 324 16.33 -32.54 16.68
CA LYS A 324 16.35 -31.34 17.53
C LYS A 324 16.75 -30.10 16.75
N VAL A 325 16.03 -29.00 16.99
CA VAL A 325 16.31 -27.69 16.40
C VAL A 325 17.61 -27.12 16.98
N VAL A 326 18.63 -26.93 16.14
CA VAL A 326 19.88 -26.26 16.52
C VAL A 326 19.82 -24.80 16.07
N PRO A 327 20.10 -23.81 16.94
CA PRO A 327 20.18 -22.42 16.53
C PRO A 327 21.41 -22.21 15.63
N GLN A 328 21.20 -21.56 14.49
CA GLN A 328 22.28 -21.12 13.61
C GLN A 328 23.07 -20.03 14.35
N SER A 329 24.33 -20.29 14.68
CA SER A 329 25.24 -19.26 15.16
C SER A 329 25.53 -18.28 14.02
N LEU A 330 25.31 -16.99 14.28
CA LEU A 330 25.79 -15.88 13.45
C LEU A 330 27.31 -15.92 13.27
#